data_AF-A0A2S7IUC6-F1
#
_entry.id   AF-A0A2S7IUC6-F1
#
_cell.length_a   1.000
_cell.length_b   1.000
_cell.length_c   1.000
_cell.angle_alpha   90.00
_cell.angle_beta   90.00
_cell.angle_gamma   90.00
#
_symmetry.space_group_name_H-M   'P 1'
#
loop_
_entity.id
_entity.type
_entity.pdbx_description
1 polymer ?
#
loop_
_entity_poly.entity_id
_entity_poly.type
_entity_poly.pdbx_seq_one_letter_code
_entity_poly.pdbx_strand_id
1 'polypeptide(L)' 'MPTKELIEKAEVRFMPIHSGDGYGYGGGSVLCIGRFAIPFGEHPDAANLALEIARRWNSASALGEQSE' A
#
# COMPACT_ATOMS: atom_id res chain seq x y z
N MET A 1 10.32 4.37 -28.22
CA MET A 1 10.03 3.03 -27.67
C MET A 1 9.02 3.22 -26.56
N PRO A 2 7.83 2.61 -26.61
CA PRO A 2 6.92 2.71 -25.47
C PRO A 2 7.60 1.98 -24.30
N THR A 3 7.89 2.73 -23.24
CA THR A 3 8.33 2.16 -21.97
C THR A 3 7.24 1.21 -21.51
N LYS A 4 7.53 -0.09 -21.52
CA LYS A 4 6.69 -1.11 -20.88
C LYS A 4 6.47 -0.61 -19.46
N GLU A 5 5.25 -0.14 -19.15
CA GLU A 5 4.90 0.28 -17.80
C GLU A 5 5.09 -0.96 -16.93
N LEU A 6 6.15 -0.96 -16.13
CA LEU A 6 6.31 -1.95 -15.09
C LEU A 6 5.18 -1.69 -14.11
N ILE A 7 4.16 -2.52 -14.21
CA ILE A 7 3.03 -2.51 -13.30
C ILE A 7 3.56 -2.94 -11.93
N GLU A 8 3.88 -1.95 -11.09
CA GLU A 8 4.45 -2.17 -9.77
C GLU A 8 3.38 -2.75 -8.82
N LYS A 9 3.68 -3.83 -8.10
CA LYS A 9 2.74 -4.40 -7.12
C LYS A 9 2.60 -3.50 -5.89
N ALA A 10 1.39 -3.47 -5.34
CA ALA A 10 1.07 -2.80 -4.09
C ALA A 10 1.05 -3.78 -2.91
N GLU A 11 1.71 -3.43 -1.80
CA GLU A 11 1.78 -4.19 -0.55
C GLU A 11 1.50 -3.25 0.64
N VAL A 12 0.75 -3.71 1.64
CA VAL A 12 0.58 -2.97 2.90
C VAL A 12 1.59 -3.49 3.92
N ARG A 13 2.36 -2.57 4.50
CA ARG A 13 3.27 -2.81 5.61
C ARG A 13 2.89 -1.98 6.81
N PHE A 14 3.47 -2.33 7.94
CA PHE A 14 3.27 -1.63 9.20
C PHE A 14 4.61 -1.14 9.70
N MET A 15 4.71 0.16 10.00
CA MET A 15 5.90 0.69 10.64
C MET A 15 5.89 0.30 12.11
N PRO A 16 6.93 -0.38 12.61
CA PRO A 16 6.99 -0.80 14.00
C PRO A 16 7.46 0.38 14.86
N ILE A 17 6.57 1.29 15.27
CA ILE A 17 6.91 2.30 16.29
C ILE A 17 5.69 2.61 17.17
N HIS A 18 5.90 2.56 18.49
CA HIS A 18 5.03 3.17 19.48
C HIS A 18 5.05 4.67 19.26
N SER A 19 3.92 5.25 18.87
CA SER A 19 3.62 6.69 18.79
C SER A 19 4.07 7.54 20.00
N GLY A 20 4.53 6.92 21.09
CA GLY A 20 4.96 7.61 22.32
C GLY A 20 3.79 8.19 23.12
N ASP A 21 2.57 8.18 22.56
CA ASP A 21 1.35 8.68 23.18
C ASP A 21 0.60 7.63 24.01
N GLY A 22 1.01 6.36 23.94
CA GLY A 22 0.40 5.25 24.69
C GLY A 22 -0.90 4.70 24.11
N TYR A 23 -1.34 5.17 22.94
CA TYR A 23 -2.59 4.74 22.27
C TYR A 23 -2.37 4.04 20.91
N GLY A 24 -1.12 3.86 20.48
CA GLY A 24 -0.79 3.26 19.18
C GLY A 24 -1.12 1.76 19.08
N TYR A 25 -2.16 1.41 18.33
CA TYR A 25 -2.60 0.03 18.04
C TYR A 25 -1.71 -0.69 17.00
N GLY A 26 -0.41 -0.81 17.26
CA GLY A 26 0.47 -1.64 16.43
C GLY A 26 1.21 -0.93 15.28
N GLY A 27 1.26 0.40 15.30
CA GLY A 27 2.06 1.21 14.38
C GLY A 27 1.33 1.64 13.10
N GLY A 28 1.90 2.61 12.39
CA GLY A 28 1.26 3.22 11.22
C GLY A 28 1.23 2.30 10.00
N SER A 29 0.08 2.25 9.30
CA SER A 29 -0.02 1.58 8.01
C SER A 29 0.72 2.37 6.93
N VAL A 30 1.47 1.64 6.11
CA VAL A 30 2.24 2.17 4.98
C VAL A 30 1.90 1.36 3.75
N LEU A 31 1.49 2.03 2.67
CA LEU A 31 1.28 1.43 1.37
C LEU A 31 2.58 1.51 0.57
N CYS A 32 3.12 0.36 0.18
CA CYS A 32 4.30 0.24 -0.67
C CYS A 32 3.85 -0.07 -2.11
N ILE A 33 4.22 0.77 -3.07
CA ILE A 33 4.00 0.53 -4.51
C ILE A 33 5.35 0.64 -5.19
N GLY A 34 5.89 -0.51 -5.61
CA GLY A 34 7.26 -0.63 -6.13
C GLY A 34 8.29 0.05 -5.24
N ARG A 35 8.85 1.18 -5.70
CA ARG A 35 9.88 1.94 -4.94
C ARG A 35 9.31 2.94 -3.94
N PHE A 36 8.01 3.23 -4.00
CA PHE A 36 7.37 4.28 -3.22
C PHE A 36 6.78 3.72 -1.92
N ALA A 37 6.91 4.49 -0.84
CA ALA A 37 6.28 4.21 0.45
C ALA A 37 5.40 5.40 0.82
N ILE A 38 4.10 5.13 1.02
CA ILE A 38 3.07 6.14 1.29
C ILE A 38 2.50 5.89 2.69
N PRO A 39 2.75 6.74 3.69
CA PRO A 39 2.20 6.59 5.02
C PRO A 39 0.71 6.98 5.05
N PHE A 40 -0.12 6.18 5.70
CA PHE A 40 -1.57 6.41 5.84
C PHE A 40 -1.98 6.85 7.25
N GLY A 41 -1.30 6.33 8.27
CA GLY A 41 -1.54 6.68 9.67
C GLY A 41 -1.77 5.46 10.56
N GLU A 42 -2.08 5.70 11.82
CA GLU A 42 -2.09 4.66 12.88
C GLU A 42 -3.49 4.19 13.27
N HIS A 43 -4.53 4.85 12.74
CA HIS A 43 -5.91 4.46 13.01
C HIS A 43 -6.23 3.10 12.35
N PRO A 44 -7.03 2.22 12.96
CA PRO A 44 -7.44 0.96 12.33
C PRO A 44 -8.05 1.13 10.93
N ASP A 45 -8.80 2.20 10.71
CA ASP A 45 -9.36 2.52 9.39
C ASP A 45 -8.30 2.88 8.34
N ALA A 46 -7.14 3.40 8.77
CA ALA A 46 -6.01 3.65 7.87
C ALA A 46 -5.44 2.35 7.30
N ALA A 47 -5.44 1.26 8.09
CA ALA A 47 -5.06 -0.06 7.61
C ALA A 47 -6.09 -0.62 6.61
N ASN A 48 -7.38 -0.51 6.93
CA ASN A 48 -8.46 -0.94 6.04
C ASN A 48 -8.43 -0.20 4.69
N LEU A 49 -8.21 1.11 4.72
CA LEU A 49 -8.09 1.94 3.53
C LEU A 49 -6.87 1.56 2.68
N ALA A 50 -5.70 1.38 3.31
CA ALA A 50 -4.48 0.96 2.61
C ALA A 50 -4.66 -0.41 1.93
N LEU A 51 -5.34 -1.37 2.59
CA LEU A 51 -5.63 -2.69 2.04
C LEU A 51 -6.55 -2.62 0.82
N GLU A 52 -7.60 -1.79 0.87
CA GLU A 52 -8.51 -1.63 -0.26
C GLU A 52 -7.82 -0.98 -1.46
N ILE A 53 -6.94 0.01 -1.23
CA ILE A 53 -6.14 0.62 -2.30
C ILE A 53 -5.17 -0.41 -2.91
N ALA A 54 -4.46 -1.18 -2.09
CA ALA A 54 -3.56 -2.22 -2.57
C ALA A 54 -4.30 -3.26 -3.43
N ARG A 55 -5.51 -3.68 -3.01
CA ARG A 55 -6.36 -4.58 -3.78
C ARG A 55 -6.71 -4.00 -5.15
N ARG A 56 -7.23 -2.77 -5.20
CA ARG A 56 -7.62 -2.11 -6.45
C ARG A 56 -6.45 -1.93 -7.40
N TRP A 57 -5.31 -1.51 -6.86
CA TRP A 57 -4.08 -1.34 -7.63
C TRP A 57 -3.65 -2.66 -8.27
N ASN A 58 -3.58 -3.74 -7.48
CA ASN A 58 -3.18 -5.06 -7.96
C ASN A 58 -4.21 -5.69 -8.94
N SER A 59 -5.50 -5.38 -8.81
CA SER A 59 -6.51 -5.82 -9.78
C SER A 59 -6.38 -5.09 -11.12
N ALA A 60 -6.20 -3.76 -11.09
CA ALA A 60 -5.94 -2.98 -12.31
C ALA A 60 -4.65 -3.45 -13.00
N SER A 61 -3.65 -3.79 -12.19
CA SER A 61 -2.37 -4.34 -12.61
C SER A 61 -2.51 -5.65 -13.39
N ALA A 62 -3.32 -6.60 -12.89
CA ALA A 62 -3.53 -7.90 -13.54
C ALA A 62 -4.36 -7.83 -14.84
N LEU A 63 -5.27 -6.85 -14.95
CA LEU A 63 -6.05 -6.61 -16.17
C LEU A 63 -5.19 -6.08 -17.33
N GLY A 64 -4.14 -5.31 -17.03
CA GLY A 64 -3.17 -4.86 -18.02
C GLY A 64 -2.36 -5.99 -18.65
N GLU A 65 -2.08 -7.06 -17.89
CA GLU A 65 -1.30 -8.22 -18.36
C GLU A 65 -2.09 -9.18 -19.27
N GLN A 66 -3.43 -9.19 -19.20
CA GLN A 66 -4.28 -10.07 -20.03
C GLN A 66 -4.65 -9.49 -21.41
N SER A 67 -4.26 -8.24 -21.67
CA SER A 67 -4.63 -7.52 -22.91
C SER A 67 -3.52 -7.50 -23.97
N GLU A 68 -2.43 -8.23 -23.76
CA GLU A 68 -1.31 -8.42 -24.72
C GLU A 68 -1.37 -9.77 -25.45
#